data_AF-I1CRB8-F1
#
_entry.id   AF-I1CRB8-F1
#
_cell.length_a   1.000
_cell.length_b   1.000
_cell.length_c   1.000
_cell.angle_alpha   90.00
_cell.angle_beta   90.00
_cell.angle_gamma   90.00
#
_symmetry.space_group_name_H-M   'P 1'
#
loop_
_entity.id
_entity.type
_entity.pdbx_description
1 polymer ?
#
loop_
_entity_poly.entity_id
_entity_poly.type
_entity_poly.pdbx_seq_one_letter_code
_entity_poly.pdbx_strand_id
1 'polypeptide(L)'
;MALTAGSFPSWQDLRVRLLPKKGDLSTLKNWRPISLINCDAKIYTHIINQRMRSVMDAIINRYQTGFLGDRFIAENGMILNILMEQAHVQRRPEIGLLLDQEKAYDRVHPMYLRQVMLAFGFPPSLVHSLENLFFGNAVRININGHFTNKVDQRRGLRQGDSLSPLLFNIALEPFLRHILQDSSFQGFQFQSVSNSATTTSNIVPSPLKILAYADDVCVLLQSTDDYCPLRHHLDRYGSVSKAKVNIHKTEAFSLDGRSYPEWIAFLATQGISNWHDHSAPSPLRYLGFPMIQSFHQRRYLEQQFLQTVKSQCIIYSQRRLSIKGRVTIMNSLILSKLCYAGFVKSWKTTTLSLVVNLYC
;
A
#
# COMPACT_ATOMS: atom_id res chain seq x y z
N MET A 1 -13.12 13.43 -33.80
CA MET A 1 -14.23 14.04 -33.04
C MET A 1 -14.29 13.57 -31.59
N ALA A 2 -14.50 12.28 -31.28
CA ALA A 2 -14.65 11.81 -29.89
C ALA A 2 -13.44 12.09 -28.96
N LEU A 3 -12.21 11.81 -29.42
CA LEU A 3 -10.97 12.10 -28.67
C LEU A 3 -10.75 13.61 -28.46
N THR A 4 -11.11 14.43 -29.45
CA THR A 4 -10.99 15.90 -29.37
C THR A 4 -12.03 16.48 -28.43
N ALA A 5 -13.24 15.92 -28.42
CA ALA A 5 -14.33 16.32 -27.54
C ALA A 5 -14.24 15.70 -26.13
N GLY A 6 -13.35 14.71 -25.92
CA GLY A 6 -13.23 13.98 -24.65
C GLY A 6 -14.49 13.22 -24.25
N SER A 7 -15.34 12.84 -25.20
CA SER A 7 -16.63 12.19 -24.94
C SER A 7 -16.70 10.82 -25.61
N PHE A 8 -17.06 9.80 -24.81
CA PHE A 8 -17.00 8.39 -25.20
C PHE A 8 -18.27 7.63 -24.82
N PRO A 9 -19.42 7.88 -25.50
CA PRO A 9 -20.71 7.30 -25.10
C PRO A 9 -20.71 5.77 -25.00
N SER A 10 -20.00 5.07 -25.91
CA SER A 10 -19.89 3.61 -25.90
C SER A 10 -18.98 3.06 -24.77
N TRP A 11 -18.19 3.91 -24.13
CA TRP A 11 -17.26 3.54 -23.04
C TRP A 11 -17.84 3.81 -21.64
N GLN A 12 -19.07 4.35 -21.59
CA GLN A 12 -19.76 4.73 -20.35
C GLN A 12 -20.64 3.62 -19.74
N ASP A 13 -20.90 2.53 -20.47
CA ASP A 13 -21.64 1.36 -19.96
C ASP A 13 -20.66 0.36 -19.31
N LEU A 14 -20.62 0.37 -17.98
CA LEU A 14 -19.74 -0.48 -17.18
C LEU A 14 -20.49 -1.73 -16.71
N ARG A 15 -19.82 -2.89 -16.79
CA ARG A 15 -20.33 -4.15 -16.26
C ARG A 15 -19.52 -4.56 -15.05
N VAL A 16 -20.14 -4.73 -13.90
CA VAL A 16 -19.46 -5.16 -12.67
C VAL A 16 -19.76 -6.62 -12.39
N ARG A 17 -18.71 -7.40 -12.12
CA ARG A 17 -18.82 -8.77 -11.59
C ARG A 17 -18.32 -8.79 -10.15
N LEU A 18 -19.04 -9.50 -9.28
CA LEU A 18 -18.61 -9.73 -7.91
C LEU A 18 -17.74 -10.99 -7.84
N LEU A 19 -16.52 -10.86 -7.33
CA LEU A 19 -15.65 -11.99 -7.01
C LEU A 19 -15.71 -12.29 -5.50
N PRO A 20 -15.80 -13.57 -5.11
CA PRO A 20 -15.83 -13.94 -3.70
C PRO A 20 -14.49 -13.62 -3.02
N LYS A 21 -14.52 -13.01 -1.83
CA LYS A 21 -13.40 -12.97 -0.89
C LYS A 21 -13.56 -14.10 0.14
N LYS A 22 -12.68 -14.13 1.14
CA LYS A 22 -12.81 -15.03 2.30
C LYS A 22 -13.93 -14.57 3.23
N GLY A 23 -14.46 -15.51 4.03
CA GLY A 23 -15.50 -15.25 5.04
C GLY A 23 -16.89 -15.61 4.55
N ASP A 24 -17.91 -15.17 5.30
CA ASP A 24 -19.31 -15.44 4.99
C ASP A 24 -19.78 -14.69 3.73
N LEU A 25 -20.13 -15.44 2.69
CA LEU A 25 -20.56 -14.91 1.40
C LEU A 25 -21.99 -14.32 1.42
N SER A 26 -22.74 -14.49 2.52
CA SER A 26 -24.00 -13.76 2.73
C SER A 26 -23.77 -12.24 2.89
N THR A 27 -22.58 -11.83 3.32
CA THR A 27 -22.28 -10.42 3.60
C THR A 27 -21.63 -9.74 2.39
N LEU A 28 -22.24 -8.64 1.91
CA LEU A 28 -21.74 -7.88 0.73
C LEU A 28 -20.27 -7.41 0.86
N LYS A 29 -19.79 -7.14 2.08
CA LYS A 29 -18.40 -6.73 2.36
C LYS A 29 -17.36 -7.78 1.94
N ASN A 30 -17.77 -9.05 1.89
CA ASN A 30 -16.93 -10.19 1.52
C ASN A 30 -16.96 -10.46 0.01
N TRP A 31 -17.50 -9.54 -0.79
CA TRP A 31 -17.42 -9.55 -2.24
C TRP A 31 -16.48 -8.44 -2.74
N ARG A 32 -15.76 -8.70 -3.82
CA ARG A 32 -14.91 -7.72 -4.52
C ARG A 32 -15.55 -7.36 -5.86
N PRO A 33 -16.00 -6.10 -6.05
CA PRO A 33 -16.49 -5.67 -7.35
C PRO A 33 -15.31 -5.48 -8.32
N ILE A 34 -15.42 -6.08 -9.51
CA ILE A 34 -14.48 -5.87 -10.62
C ILE A 34 -15.23 -5.24 -11.78
N SER A 35 -14.77 -4.09 -12.23
CA SER A 35 -15.34 -3.37 -13.37
C SER A 35 -14.75 -3.89 -14.68
N LEU A 36 -15.61 -4.46 -15.52
CA LEU A 36 -15.31 -4.83 -16.89
C LEU A 36 -15.63 -3.64 -17.79
N ILE A 37 -14.57 -3.02 -18.31
CA ILE A 37 -14.66 -1.88 -19.23
C ILE A 37 -14.45 -2.33 -20.68
N ASN A 38 -14.93 -1.52 -21.62
CA ASN A 38 -14.73 -1.72 -23.06
C ASN A 38 -13.22 -1.88 -23.39
N CYS A 39 -12.87 -2.80 -24.29
CA CYS A 39 -11.49 -3.01 -24.74
C CYS A 39 -10.84 -1.73 -25.30
N ASP A 40 -11.59 -0.93 -26.06
CA ASP A 40 -11.11 0.34 -26.60
C ASP A 40 -10.75 1.32 -25.48
N ALA A 41 -11.56 1.35 -24.42
CA ALA A 41 -11.27 2.16 -23.23
C ALA A 41 -10.01 1.66 -22.52
N LYS A 42 -9.76 0.34 -22.47
CA LYS A 42 -8.52 -0.22 -21.91
C LYS A 42 -7.30 0.20 -22.72
N ILE A 43 -7.40 0.15 -24.06
CA ILE A 43 -6.31 0.58 -24.95
C ILE A 43 -6.04 2.07 -24.73
N TYR A 44 -7.10 2.89 -24.69
CA TYR A 44 -6.98 4.32 -24.43
C TYR A 44 -6.33 4.60 -23.07
N THR A 45 -6.82 4.02 -21.97
CA THR A 45 -6.23 4.26 -20.65
C THR A 45 -4.81 3.72 -20.54
N HIS A 46 -4.48 2.64 -21.24
CA HIS A 46 -3.12 2.13 -21.32
C HIS A 46 -2.18 3.12 -22.03
N ILE A 47 -2.57 3.66 -23.18
CA ILE A 47 -1.78 4.65 -23.92
C ILE A 47 -1.55 5.90 -23.06
N ILE A 48 -2.60 6.41 -22.40
CA ILE A 48 -2.49 7.57 -21.51
C ILE A 48 -1.60 7.26 -20.31
N ASN A 49 -1.74 6.09 -19.68
CA ASN A 49 -0.89 5.66 -18.57
C ASN A 49 0.60 5.63 -18.96
N GLN A 50 0.94 5.08 -20.12
CA GLN A 50 2.33 5.08 -20.62
C GLN A 50 2.87 6.51 -20.84
N ARG A 51 2.05 7.41 -21.40
CA ARG A 51 2.44 8.81 -21.59
C ARG A 51 2.56 9.60 -20.29
N MET A 52 1.71 9.33 -19.31
CA MET A 52 1.76 9.99 -18.01
C MET A 52 2.98 9.51 -17.22
N ARG A 53 3.32 8.21 -17.29
CA ARG A 53 4.47 7.62 -16.59
C ARG A 53 5.77 8.40 -16.80
N SER A 54 6.04 8.90 -18.01
CA SER A 54 7.27 9.64 -18.30
C SER A 54 7.43 10.95 -17.54
N VAL A 55 6.35 11.50 -16.96
CA VAL A 55 6.40 12.74 -16.16
C VAL A 55 6.10 12.49 -14.68
N MET A 56 5.84 11.25 -14.27
CA MET A 56 5.41 10.96 -12.89
C MET A 56 6.51 11.19 -11.87
N ASP A 57 7.78 10.97 -12.20
CA ASP A 57 8.87 11.18 -11.24
C ASP A 57 9.09 12.65 -10.90
N ALA A 58 8.71 13.57 -11.79
CA ALA A 58 8.73 15.01 -11.52
C ALA A 58 7.55 15.46 -10.65
N ILE A 59 6.43 14.74 -10.70
CA ILE A 59 5.17 15.12 -10.02
C ILE A 59 4.99 14.38 -8.70
N ILE A 60 5.40 13.12 -8.59
CA ILE A 60 5.17 12.30 -7.40
C ILE A 60 6.44 12.22 -6.56
N ASN A 61 6.33 12.65 -5.31
CA ASN A 61 7.44 12.64 -4.37
C ASN A 61 8.06 11.24 -4.24
N ARG A 62 9.36 11.20 -3.88
CA ARG A 62 10.15 9.96 -3.80
C ARG A 62 9.66 8.94 -2.77
N TYR A 63 8.86 9.36 -1.78
CA TYR A 63 8.39 8.51 -0.70
C TYR A 63 7.08 7.78 -1.03
N GLN A 64 6.46 8.07 -2.18
CA GLN A 64 5.37 7.28 -2.75
C GLN A 64 5.95 6.29 -3.77
N THR A 65 6.10 5.02 -3.41
CA THR A 65 6.73 4.01 -4.28
C THR A 65 5.70 3.14 -5.03
N GLY A 66 4.41 3.27 -4.74
CA GLY A 66 3.36 2.45 -5.35
C GLY A 66 3.13 2.74 -6.83
N PHE A 67 3.04 1.69 -7.65
CA PHE A 67 2.60 1.75 -9.08
C PHE A 67 3.40 2.66 -10.02
N LEU A 68 4.59 3.11 -9.62
CA LEU A 68 5.51 3.90 -10.42
C LEU A 68 6.61 3.02 -11.03
N GLY A 69 7.14 3.46 -12.17
CA GLY A 69 8.28 2.76 -12.80
C GLY A 69 9.51 2.85 -11.92
N ASP A 70 10.36 1.83 -11.96
CA ASP A 70 11.67 1.80 -11.30
C ASP A 70 11.67 2.02 -9.77
N ARG A 71 10.50 1.89 -9.11
CA ARG A 71 10.36 1.91 -7.65
C ARG A 71 9.99 0.51 -7.16
N PHE A 72 10.77 -0.01 -6.22
CA PHE A 72 10.62 -1.38 -5.77
C PHE A 72 9.84 -1.45 -4.45
N ILE A 73 8.81 -2.30 -4.40
CA ILE A 73 7.92 -2.42 -3.22
C ILE A 73 8.69 -2.70 -1.93
N ALA A 74 9.82 -3.42 -2.01
CA ALA A 74 10.61 -3.73 -0.82
C ALA A 74 11.39 -2.54 -0.27
N GLU A 75 11.55 -1.45 -1.02
CA GLU A 75 12.29 -0.27 -0.55
C GLU A 75 11.66 0.30 0.72
N ASN A 76 10.34 0.45 0.75
CA ASN A 76 9.64 0.94 1.94
C ASN A 76 9.83 0.00 3.15
N GLY A 77 9.79 -1.32 2.92
CA GLY A 77 10.02 -2.32 3.96
C GLY A 77 11.47 -2.33 4.46
N MET A 78 12.45 -2.19 3.56
CA MET A 78 13.87 -2.11 3.89
C MET A 78 14.20 -0.85 4.66
N ILE A 79 13.73 0.31 4.18
CA ILE A 79 13.91 1.60 4.85
C ILE A 79 13.40 1.47 6.29
N LEU A 80 12.16 1.00 6.44
CA LEU A 80 11.57 0.87 7.77
C LEU A 80 12.35 -0.09 8.68
N ASN A 81 12.84 -1.21 8.15
CA ASN A 81 13.68 -2.14 8.91
C ASN A 81 15.00 -1.49 9.38
N ILE A 82 15.64 -0.67 8.53
CA ILE A 82 16.83 0.11 8.90
C ILE A 82 16.49 1.11 10.02
N LEU A 83 15.36 1.82 9.92
CA LEU A 83 14.93 2.76 10.97
C LEU A 83 14.69 2.06 12.30
N MET A 84 14.02 0.91 12.26
CA MET A 84 13.75 0.11 13.45
C MET A 84 15.05 -0.38 14.10
N GLU A 85 16.02 -0.85 13.31
CA GLU A 85 17.33 -1.26 13.82
C GLU A 85 18.08 -0.07 14.45
N GLN A 86 18.08 1.09 13.79
CA GLN A 86 18.70 2.29 14.33
C GLN A 86 18.02 2.75 15.63
N ALA A 87 16.69 2.82 15.65
CA ALA A 87 15.91 3.17 16.84
C ALA A 87 16.16 2.20 17.99
N HIS A 88 16.26 0.90 17.69
CA HIS A 88 16.57 -0.14 18.68
C HIS A 88 17.95 0.05 19.33
N VAL A 89 18.99 0.25 18.52
CA VAL A 89 20.36 0.49 19.01
C VAL A 89 20.42 1.77 19.84
N GLN A 90 19.74 2.82 19.40
CA GLN A 90 19.74 4.14 20.03
C GLN A 90 18.70 4.28 21.16
N ARG A 91 17.85 3.27 21.37
CA ARG A 91 16.76 3.25 22.37
C ARG A 91 15.80 4.43 22.24
N ARG A 92 15.43 4.76 21.01
CA ARG A 92 14.62 5.94 20.73
C ARG A 92 13.12 5.63 20.75
N PRO A 93 12.29 6.48 21.36
CA PRO A 93 10.88 6.19 21.63
C PRO A 93 9.93 6.54 20.48
N GLU A 94 10.44 6.76 19.27
CA GLU A 94 9.57 7.09 18.13
C GLU A 94 8.71 5.91 17.72
N ILE A 95 7.59 6.22 17.07
CA ILE A 95 6.59 5.24 16.64
C ILE A 95 6.28 5.40 15.15
N GLY A 96 5.71 4.36 14.56
CA GLY A 96 5.08 4.42 13.25
C GLY A 96 3.56 4.18 13.35
N LEU A 97 2.81 4.81 12.45
CA LEU A 97 1.38 4.62 12.25
C LEU A 97 1.13 4.11 10.83
N LEU A 98 0.60 2.90 10.69
CA LEU A 98 0.08 2.37 9.43
C LEU A 98 -1.37 2.81 9.27
N LEU A 99 -1.60 3.81 8.43
CA LEU A 99 -2.92 4.39 8.17
C LEU A 99 -3.75 3.47 7.25
N ASP A 100 -4.93 3.06 7.70
CA ASP A 100 -5.90 2.32 6.88
C ASP A 100 -6.84 3.30 6.16
N GLN A 101 -6.68 3.48 4.85
CA GLN A 101 -7.59 4.30 4.06
C GLN A 101 -8.87 3.53 3.73
N GLU A 102 -10.02 3.99 4.24
CA GLU A 102 -11.27 3.29 4.00
C GLU A 102 -11.75 3.52 2.56
N LYS A 103 -11.78 2.42 1.78
CA LYS A 103 -12.21 2.39 0.38
C LYS A 103 -11.51 3.47 -0.48
N ALA A 104 -10.19 3.53 -0.39
CA ALA A 104 -9.35 4.58 -0.97
C ALA A 104 -9.72 4.93 -2.43
N TYR A 105 -9.81 3.92 -3.31
CA TYR A 105 -10.18 4.12 -4.71
C TYR A 105 -11.62 4.59 -4.89
N ASP A 106 -12.58 4.01 -4.15
CA ASP A 106 -14.01 4.31 -4.30
C ASP A 106 -14.38 5.72 -3.78
N ARG A 107 -13.51 6.33 -2.97
CA ARG A 107 -13.76 7.65 -2.36
C ARG A 107 -13.23 8.83 -3.16
N VAL A 108 -12.38 8.60 -4.16
CA VAL A 108 -11.81 9.69 -4.97
C VAL A 108 -12.94 10.53 -5.59
N HIS A 109 -12.95 11.81 -5.23
CA HIS A 109 -13.97 12.75 -5.68
C HIS A 109 -13.59 13.38 -7.03
N PRO A 110 -14.50 13.40 -8.04
CA PRO A 110 -14.20 13.89 -9.39
C PRO A 110 -13.64 15.31 -9.42
N MET A 111 -14.32 16.24 -8.72
CA MET A 111 -13.91 17.65 -8.69
C MET A 111 -12.54 17.84 -8.04
N TYR A 112 -12.23 17.07 -6.99
CA TYR A 112 -10.94 17.17 -6.32
C TYR A 112 -9.83 16.69 -7.25
N LEU A 113 -9.98 15.50 -7.85
CA LEU A 113 -9.01 14.97 -8.80
C LEU A 113 -8.79 15.93 -9.98
N ARG A 114 -9.87 16.50 -10.54
CA ARG A 114 -9.79 17.51 -11.60
C ARG A 114 -8.93 18.70 -11.19
N GLN A 115 -9.19 19.30 -10.03
CA GLN A 115 -8.43 20.47 -9.55
C GLN A 115 -6.96 20.13 -9.30
N VAL A 116 -6.68 18.98 -8.71
CA VAL A 116 -5.31 18.51 -8.47
C VAL A 116 -4.55 18.29 -9.78
N MET A 117 -5.17 17.65 -10.77
CA MET A 117 -4.55 17.47 -12.09
C MET A 117 -4.27 18.81 -12.79
N LEU A 118 -5.22 19.75 -12.76
CA LEU A 118 -5.00 21.08 -13.33
C LEU A 118 -3.87 21.82 -12.60
N ALA A 119 -3.80 21.73 -11.27
CA ALA A 119 -2.75 22.34 -10.47
C ALA A 119 -1.35 21.75 -10.76
N PHE A 120 -1.27 20.46 -11.10
CA PHE A 120 -0.02 19.83 -11.57
C PHE A 120 0.29 20.12 -13.05
N GLY A 121 -0.52 20.92 -13.74
CA GLY A 121 -0.26 21.36 -15.10
C GLY A 121 -0.71 20.37 -16.20
N PHE A 122 -1.56 19.40 -15.86
CA PHE A 122 -2.11 18.50 -16.89
C PHE A 122 -3.02 19.29 -17.86
N PRO A 123 -2.94 19.02 -19.20
CA PRO A 123 -3.74 19.75 -20.18
C PRO A 123 -5.25 19.67 -19.88
N PRO A 124 -6.01 20.78 -19.92
CA PRO A 124 -7.44 20.78 -19.61
C PRO A 124 -8.26 19.79 -20.46
N SER A 125 -7.89 19.60 -21.73
CA SER A 125 -8.53 18.63 -22.63
C SER A 125 -8.35 17.17 -22.17
N LEU A 126 -7.16 16.83 -21.67
CA LEU A 126 -6.89 15.51 -21.08
C LEU A 126 -7.67 15.34 -19.79
N VAL A 127 -7.66 16.34 -18.90
CA VAL A 127 -8.40 16.29 -17.63
C VAL A 127 -9.89 16.11 -17.88
N HIS A 128 -10.47 16.86 -18.83
CA HIS A 128 -11.87 16.71 -19.21
C HIS A 128 -12.19 15.32 -19.79
N SER A 129 -11.30 14.80 -20.65
CA SER A 129 -11.46 13.46 -21.22
C SER A 129 -11.46 12.38 -20.14
N LEU A 130 -10.55 12.48 -19.16
CA LEU A 130 -10.46 11.54 -18.05
C LEU A 130 -11.63 11.69 -17.06
N GLU A 131 -12.08 12.91 -16.82
CA GLU A 131 -13.26 13.16 -16.00
C GLU A 131 -14.50 12.46 -16.57
N ASN A 132 -14.78 12.68 -17.86
CA ASN A 132 -15.89 12.03 -18.57
C ASN A 132 -15.73 10.52 -18.58
N LEU A 133 -14.51 10.02 -18.80
CA LEU A 133 -14.22 8.60 -18.83
C LEU A 133 -14.43 7.93 -17.47
N PHE A 134 -14.00 8.54 -16.36
CA PHE A 134 -14.05 7.87 -15.05
C PHE A 134 -15.36 8.13 -14.29
N PHE A 135 -16.02 9.27 -14.49
CA PHE A 135 -17.13 9.71 -13.65
C PHE A 135 -18.45 9.95 -14.42
N GLY A 136 -18.43 9.87 -15.75
CA GLY A 136 -19.64 9.93 -16.59
C GLY A 136 -20.31 8.58 -16.85
N ASN A 137 -20.18 7.61 -15.94
CA ASN A 137 -20.52 6.21 -16.22
C ASN A 137 -21.77 5.72 -15.49
N ALA A 138 -22.48 4.82 -16.14
CA ALA A 138 -23.51 3.99 -15.53
C ALA A 138 -23.02 2.54 -15.41
N VAL A 139 -23.24 1.94 -14.26
CA VAL A 139 -22.81 0.58 -13.92
C VAL A 139 -24.01 -0.35 -13.91
N ARG A 140 -23.87 -1.53 -14.51
CA ARG A 140 -24.76 -2.67 -14.33
C ARG A 140 -24.02 -3.78 -13.61
N ILE A 141 -24.63 -4.35 -12.57
CA ILE A 141 -24.03 -5.44 -11.80
C ILE A 141 -24.55 -6.76 -12.37
N ASN A 142 -23.64 -7.69 -12.67
CA ASN A 142 -23.99 -9.05 -13.07
C ASN A 142 -24.17 -9.92 -11.81
N ILE A 143 -25.39 -10.39 -11.59
CA ILE A 143 -25.77 -11.30 -10.52
C ILE A 143 -26.28 -12.59 -11.19
N ASN A 144 -25.55 -13.68 -11.00
CA ASN A 144 -25.91 -15.01 -11.52
C ASN A 144 -26.24 -15.05 -13.03
N GLY A 145 -25.56 -14.24 -13.85
CA GLY A 145 -25.78 -14.17 -15.30
C GLY A 145 -26.76 -13.09 -15.74
N HIS A 146 -27.46 -12.43 -14.81
CA HIS A 146 -28.44 -11.38 -15.09
C HIS A 146 -27.91 -10.00 -14.68
N PHE A 147 -28.18 -8.99 -15.50
CA PHE A 147 -27.79 -7.62 -15.19
C PHE A 147 -28.87 -6.88 -14.39
N THR A 148 -28.45 -6.14 -13.38
CA THR A 148 -29.31 -5.17 -12.69
C THR A 148 -29.67 -3.99 -13.60
N ASN A 149 -30.60 -3.17 -13.12
CA ASN A 149 -30.79 -1.81 -13.63
C ASN A 149 -29.48 -1.01 -13.55
N LYS A 150 -29.37 0.01 -14.42
CA LYS A 150 -28.23 0.93 -14.42
C LYS A 150 -28.19 1.72 -13.13
N VAL A 151 -27.00 1.84 -12.54
CA VAL A 151 -26.71 2.65 -11.36
C VAL A 151 -25.60 3.63 -11.72
N ASP A 152 -25.84 4.93 -11.51
CA ASP A 152 -24.84 5.95 -11.80
C ASP A 152 -23.64 5.85 -10.85
N GLN A 153 -22.43 5.81 -11.42
CA GLN A 153 -21.20 5.89 -10.64
C GLN A 153 -20.82 7.36 -10.43
N ARG A 154 -21.16 7.92 -9.27
CA ARG A 154 -20.91 9.34 -8.95
C ARG A 154 -19.49 9.65 -8.49
N ARG A 155 -18.75 8.65 -8.01
CA ARG A 155 -17.37 8.81 -7.50
C ARG A 155 -16.58 7.51 -7.58
N GLY A 156 -15.29 7.65 -7.34
CA GLY A 156 -14.36 6.54 -7.23
C GLY A 156 -13.72 6.13 -8.54
N LEU A 157 -12.47 5.70 -8.45
CA LEU A 157 -11.71 5.18 -9.58
C LEU A 157 -12.06 3.71 -9.84
N ARG A 158 -11.93 3.29 -11.09
CA ARG A 158 -12.33 1.94 -11.52
C ARG A 158 -11.29 0.92 -11.09
N GLN A 159 -11.69 -0.11 -10.35
CA GLN A 159 -10.79 -1.20 -9.98
C GLN A 159 -10.51 -2.10 -11.20
N GLY A 160 -9.23 -2.28 -11.54
CA GLY A 160 -8.78 -3.07 -12.69
C GLY A 160 -8.47 -2.25 -13.95
N ASP A 161 -8.72 -0.93 -13.95
CA ASP A 161 -8.23 -0.03 -15.00
C ASP A 161 -6.75 0.27 -14.79
N SER A 162 -5.97 0.29 -15.88
CA SER A 162 -4.51 0.47 -15.82
C SER A 162 -4.07 1.88 -15.38
N LEU A 163 -4.94 2.88 -15.53
CA LEU A 163 -4.65 4.27 -15.21
C LEU A 163 -5.12 4.66 -13.80
N SER A 164 -6.08 3.92 -13.22
CA SER A 164 -6.60 4.19 -11.87
C SER A 164 -5.51 4.32 -10.79
N PRO A 165 -4.50 3.43 -10.71
CA PRO A 165 -3.48 3.56 -9.66
C PRO A 165 -2.68 4.86 -9.76
N LEU A 166 -2.43 5.32 -10.99
CA LEU A 166 -1.69 6.55 -11.22
C LEU A 166 -2.50 7.79 -10.87
N LEU A 167 -3.79 7.80 -11.23
CA LEU A 167 -4.72 8.87 -10.83
C LEU A 167 -4.89 8.92 -9.30
N PHE A 168 -4.87 7.77 -8.64
CA PHE A 168 -4.90 7.70 -7.18
C PHE A 168 -3.65 8.33 -6.56
N ASN A 169 -2.46 7.99 -7.06
CA ASN A 169 -1.21 8.61 -6.60
C ASN A 169 -1.24 10.14 -6.77
N ILE A 170 -1.71 10.63 -7.93
CA ILE A 170 -1.88 12.07 -8.17
C ILE A 170 -2.85 12.68 -7.17
N ALA A 171 -3.97 12.02 -6.87
CA ALA A 171 -4.94 12.50 -5.88
C ALA A 171 -4.37 12.58 -4.46
N LEU A 172 -3.53 11.61 -4.08
CA LEU A 172 -2.93 11.51 -2.75
C LEU A 172 -1.72 12.44 -2.58
N GLU A 173 -1.02 12.78 -3.67
CA GLU A 173 0.22 13.55 -3.65
C GLU A 173 0.15 14.88 -2.86
N PRO A 174 -0.91 15.72 -2.97
CA PRO A 174 -1.02 16.93 -2.17
C PRO A 174 -0.95 16.64 -0.66
N PHE A 175 -1.60 15.59 -0.17
CA PHE A 175 -1.55 15.21 1.24
C PHE A 175 -0.14 14.84 1.69
N LEU A 176 0.55 14.02 0.90
CA LEU A 176 1.93 13.61 1.19
C LEU A 176 2.87 14.83 1.24
N ARG A 177 2.76 15.74 0.26
CA ARG A 177 3.58 16.96 0.20
C ARG A 177 3.36 17.89 1.38
N HIS A 178 2.11 18.06 1.84
CA HIS A 178 1.81 18.92 2.98
C HIS A 178 2.50 18.40 4.26
N ILE A 179 2.47 17.09 4.51
CA ILE A 179 3.19 16.48 5.64
C ILE A 179 4.71 16.66 5.49
N LEU A 180 5.25 16.39 4.29
CA LEU A 180 6.67 16.50 4.02
C LEU A 180 7.20 17.93 4.27
N GLN A 181 6.43 18.94 3.85
CA GLN A 181 6.79 20.37 3.94
C GLN A 181 6.51 21.00 5.31
N ASP A 182 5.70 20.37 6.16
CA ASP A 182 5.35 20.90 7.47
C ASP A 182 6.52 20.79 8.45
N SER A 183 7.12 21.92 8.82
CA SER A 183 8.23 21.98 9.77
C SER A 183 7.83 21.67 11.22
N SER A 184 6.53 21.75 11.56
CA SER A 184 6.03 21.38 12.88
C SER A 184 5.97 19.87 13.06
N PHE A 185 5.83 19.11 11.97
CA PHE A 185 5.86 17.65 11.96
C PHE A 185 7.30 17.16 11.82
N GLN A 186 7.86 16.57 12.88
CA GLN A 186 9.27 16.17 12.91
C GLN A 186 9.52 14.84 12.22
N GLY A 187 8.75 13.80 12.57
CA GLY A 187 8.98 12.43 12.12
C GLY A 187 10.33 11.85 12.57
N PHE A 188 10.87 10.88 11.82
CA PHE A 188 12.12 10.24 12.20
C PHE A 188 13.34 11.03 11.72
N GLN A 189 14.08 11.60 12.67
CA GLN A 189 15.32 12.31 12.39
C GLN A 189 16.51 11.34 12.28
N PHE A 190 17.34 11.47 11.24
CA PHE A 190 18.61 10.75 11.16
C PHE A 190 19.68 11.47 11.99
N GLN A 191 20.54 10.72 12.67
CA GLN A 191 21.70 11.33 13.34
C GLN A 191 22.76 11.71 12.31
N SER A 192 23.46 12.83 12.55
CA SER A 192 24.68 13.17 11.84
C SER A 192 25.70 12.05 12.07
N VAL A 193 26.15 11.40 11.00
CA VAL A 193 27.33 10.54 11.09
C VAL A 193 28.53 11.48 11.18
N SER A 194 28.97 11.80 12.41
CA SER A 194 30.26 12.47 12.61
C SER A 194 31.36 11.46 12.30
N ASN A 195 31.78 11.39 11.04
CA ASN A 195 33.02 10.71 10.70
C ASN A 195 34.16 11.51 11.33
N SER A 196 34.74 10.98 12.40
CA SER A 196 36.00 11.49 12.94
C SER A 196 37.05 11.53 11.81
N ALA A 197 37.65 12.71 11.66
CA ALA A 197 38.80 12.99 10.81
C ALA A 197 38.60 12.84 9.28
N THR A 198 37.84 13.74 8.66
CA THR A 198 38.30 14.61 7.56
C THR A 198 37.16 15.48 7.05
N THR A 199 37.48 16.74 6.82
CA THR A 199 36.62 17.85 6.43
C THR A 199 35.82 17.56 5.16
N THR A 200 34.48 17.59 5.24
CA THR A 200 33.54 18.28 4.32
C THR A 200 32.08 18.00 4.75
N SER A 201 31.39 19.03 5.26
CA SER A 201 29.94 19.11 5.55
C SER A 201 29.29 17.90 6.27
N ASN A 202 28.91 18.08 7.54
CA ASN A 202 27.94 17.22 8.21
C ASN A 202 26.58 17.32 7.49
N ILE A 203 26.36 16.52 6.44
CA ILE A 203 25.08 16.43 5.77
C ILE A 203 24.19 15.55 6.64
N VAL A 204 23.38 16.18 7.50
CA VAL A 204 22.29 15.49 8.18
C VAL A 204 21.19 15.24 7.14
N PRO A 205 20.82 13.98 6.85
CA PRO A 205 19.72 13.70 5.95
C PRO A 205 18.44 14.34 6.48
N SER A 206 17.60 14.87 5.58
CA SER A 206 16.28 15.37 5.95
C SER A 206 15.48 14.29 6.70
N PRO A 207 14.66 14.68 7.70
CA PRO A 207 13.90 13.73 8.47
C PRO A 207 12.95 12.93 7.58
N LEU A 208 12.79 11.65 7.90
CA LEU A 208 11.83 10.79 7.23
C LEU A 208 10.49 10.86 7.97
N LYS A 209 9.48 11.39 7.30
CA LYS A 209 8.15 11.62 7.90
C LYS A 209 7.12 10.59 7.48
N ILE A 210 7.19 10.15 6.21
CA ILE A 210 6.15 9.33 5.58
C ILE A 210 6.75 8.38 4.56
N LEU A 211 6.18 7.19 4.46
CA LEU A 211 6.41 6.21 3.41
C LEU A 211 5.04 5.78 2.89
N ALA A 212 4.82 5.84 1.58
CA ALA A 212 3.56 5.46 0.96
C ALA A 212 3.80 4.40 -0.13
N TYR A 213 2.88 3.46 -0.21
CA TYR A 213 2.75 2.53 -1.32
C TYR A 213 1.28 2.49 -1.73
N ALA A 214 0.92 3.34 -2.67
CA ALA A 214 -0.48 3.62 -3.02
C ALA A 214 -1.30 4.04 -1.79
N ASP A 215 -2.31 3.26 -1.40
CA ASP A 215 -3.19 3.53 -0.26
C ASP A 215 -2.60 3.14 1.09
N ASP A 216 -1.59 2.26 1.13
CA ASP A 216 -0.86 1.90 2.34
C ASP A 216 0.12 3.02 2.70
N VAL A 217 -0.16 3.75 3.77
CA VAL A 217 0.65 4.91 4.22
C VAL A 217 1.18 4.67 5.62
N CYS A 218 2.50 4.70 5.78
CA CYS A 218 3.20 4.66 7.06
C CYS A 218 3.70 6.07 7.41
N VAL A 219 3.25 6.61 8.54
CA VAL A 219 3.69 7.91 9.07
C VAL A 219 4.54 7.67 10.32
N LEU A 220 5.68 8.36 10.42
CA LEU A 220 6.60 8.25 11.56
C LEU A 220 6.40 9.46 12.48
N LEU A 221 6.30 9.25 13.78
CA LEU A 221 6.10 10.30 14.78
C LEU A 221 7.23 10.29 15.79
N GLN A 222 7.82 11.45 16.05
CA GLN A 222 8.88 11.61 17.03
C GLN A 222 8.37 11.60 18.47
N SER A 223 7.31 12.39 18.72
CA SER A 223 6.64 12.54 20.01
C SER A 223 5.13 12.68 19.81
N THR A 224 4.37 12.67 20.91
CA THR A 224 2.92 12.89 20.87
C THR A 224 2.54 14.23 20.24
N ASP A 225 3.45 15.20 20.23
CA ASP A 225 3.24 16.52 19.61
C ASP A 225 3.09 16.44 18.09
N ASP A 226 3.73 15.47 17.43
CA ASP A 226 3.59 15.23 15.98
C ASP A 226 2.16 14.79 15.60
N TYR A 227 1.36 14.29 16.55
CA TYR A 227 0.01 13.83 16.26
C TYR A 227 -0.94 14.99 15.92
N CYS A 228 -0.78 16.16 16.55
CA CYS A 228 -1.62 17.32 16.27
C CYS A 228 -1.52 17.81 14.81
N PRO A 229 -0.31 18.08 14.25
CA PRO A 229 -0.17 18.43 12.85
C PRO A 229 -0.61 17.29 11.91
N LEU A 230 -0.32 16.03 12.24
CA LEU A 230 -0.84 14.89 11.46
C LEU A 230 -2.36 14.90 11.38
N ARG A 231 -3.03 15.08 12.52
CA ARG A 231 -4.49 15.14 12.60
C ARG A 231 -5.04 16.29 11.77
N HIS A 232 -4.42 17.46 11.84
CA HIS A 232 -4.77 18.60 11.01
C HIS A 232 -4.68 18.27 9.50
N HIS A 233 -3.57 17.64 9.06
CA HIS A 233 -3.40 17.23 7.66
C HIS A 233 -4.44 16.20 7.22
N LEU A 234 -4.76 15.23 8.07
CA LEU A 234 -5.78 14.21 7.81
C LEU A 234 -7.18 14.83 7.68
N ASP A 235 -7.57 15.71 8.60
CA ASP A 235 -8.87 16.37 8.60
C ASP A 235 -9.00 17.31 7.40
N ARG A 236 -7.94 18.08 7.10
CA ARG A 236 -7.90 18.96 5.92
C ARG A 236 -8.00 18.16 4.64
N TYR A 237 -7.19 17.12 4.47
CA TYR A 237 -7.24 16.23 3.30
C TYR A 237 -8.63 15.59 3.16
N GLY A 238 -9.19 15.05 4.24
CA GLY A 238 -10.53 14.44 4.23
C GLY A 238 -11.63 15.44 3.87
N SER A 239 -11.54 16.69 4.33
CA SER A 239 -12.54 17.72 4.05
C SER A 239 -12.62 18.08 2.55
N VAL A 240 -11.47 18.17 1.88
CA VAL A 240 -11.35 18.60 0.47
C VAL A 240 -11.44 17.43 -0.52
N SER A 241 -10.81 16.29 -0.22
CA SER A 241 -10.76 15.14 -1.12
C SER A 241 -11.93 14.18 -0.95
N LYS A 242 -12.63 14.28 0.20
CA LYS A 242 -13.61 13.30 0.70
C LYS A 242 -13.02 11.91 0.99
N ALA A 243 -11.70 11.79 1.04
CA ALA A 243 -11.02 10.63 1.60
C ALA A 243 -11.31 10.52 3.11
N LYS A 244 -11.14 9.32 3.66
CA LYS A 244 -11.31 9.09 5.09
C LYS A 244 -10.45 7.91 5.53
N VAL A 245 -9.69 8.14 6.60
CA VAL A 245 -8.88 7.13 7.28
C VAL A 245 -9.74 6.42 8.33
N ASN A 246 -9.54 5.12 8.48
CA ASN A 246 -10.14 4.31 9.51
C ASN A 246 -9.23 4.27 10.74
N ILE A 247 -9.52 5.15 11.70
CA ILE A 247 -8.72 5.28 12.92
C ILE A 247 -8.69 3.97 13.72
N HIS A 248 -9.81 3.25 13.81
CA HIS A 248 -9.89 1.97 14.53
C HIS A 248 -9.14 0.82 13.86
N LYS A 249 -8.81 0.94 12.58
CA LYS A 249 -7.98 -0.03 11.85
C LYS A 249 -6.54 0.44 11.66
N THR A 250 -6.23 1.66 12.07
CA THR A 250 -4.86 2.15 12.06
C THR A 250 -4.06 1.34 13.06
N GLU A 251 -2.88 0.87 12.64
CA GLU A 251 -1.97 0.08 13.48
C GLU A 251 -0.77 0.95 13.88
N ALA A 252 -0.58 1.13 15.18
CA ALA A 252 0.57 1.82 15.75
C ALA A 252 1.64 0.80 16.15
N PHE A 253 2.91 1.16 15.98
CA PHE A 253 4.01 0.32 16.41
C PHE A 253 5.20 1.11 16.92
N SER A 254 5.88 0.58 17.92
CA SER A 254 7.15 1.13 18.39
C SER A 254 8.24 0.91 17.35
N LEU A 255 9.13 1.87 17.10
CA LEU A 255 10.27 1.64 16.20
C LEU A 255 11.38 0.83 16.86
N ASP A 256 11.71 1.12 18.12
CA ASP A 256 12.75 0.41 18.87
C ASP A 256 12.30 -0.96 19.44
N GLY A 257 11.00 -1.22 19.33
CA GLY A 257 10.33 -2.44 19.76
C GLY A 257 9.92 -2.46 21.23
N ARG A 258 10.17 -1.43 22.03
CA ARG A 258 9.74 -1.38 23.43
C ARG A 258 8.28 -0.97 23.56
N SER A 259 7.70 -1.34 24.70
CA SER A 259 6.36 -0.87 25.08
C SER A 259 6.44 0.51 25.73
N TYR A 260 5.57 1.42 25.29
CA TYR A 260 5.49 2.79 25.79
C TYR A 260 4.07 3.09 26.28
N PRO A 261 3.78 2.92 27.59
CA PRO A 261 2.45 3.14 28.13
C PRO A 261 1.88 4.53 27.88
N GLU A 262 2.73 5.57 27.88
CA GLU A 262 2.34 6.94 27.58
C GLU A 262 1.80 7.09 26.15
N TRP A 263 2.50 6.49 25.18
CA TRP A 263 2.06 6.44 23.79
C TRP A 263 0.76 5.67 23.64
N ILE A 264 0.65 4.50 24.27
CA ILE A 264 -0.55 3.65 24.20
C ILE A 264 -1.76 4.40 24.77
N ALA A 265 -1.61 5.02 25.94
CA ALA A 265 -2.66 5.80 26.57
C ALA A 265 -3.07 6.99 25.70
N PHE A 266 -2.10 7.75 25.19
CA PHE A 266 -2.36 8.87 24.29
C PHE A 266 -3.11 8.43 23.03
N LEU A 267 -2.62 7.41 22.32
CA LEU A 267 -3.25 6.90 21.09
C LEU A 267 -4.66 6.37 21.33
N ALA A 268 -4.91 5.75 22.50
CA ALA A 268 -6.25 5.30 22.89
C ALA A 268 -7.23 6.47 23.01
N THR A 269 -6.80 7.64 23.53
CA THR A 269 -7.66 8.85 23.55
C THR A 269 -8.02 9.34 22.14
N GLN A 270 -7.18 9.02 21.15
CA GLN A 270 -7.39 9.35 19.75
C GLN A 270 -8.17 8.27 18.98
N GLY A 271 -8.56 7.17 19.65
CA GLY A 271 -9.31 6.05 19.05
C GLY A 271 -8.45 5.01 18.34
N ILE A 272 -7.11 5.08 18.48
CA ILE A 272 -6.15 4.11 17.93
C ILE A 272 -5.80 3.12 19.05
N SER A 273 -6.33 1.91 18.97
CA SER A 273 -6.14 0.86 19.99
C SER A 273 -5.17 -0.25 19.58
N ASN A 274 -4.86 -0.36 18.28
CA ASN A 274 -4.00 -1.44 17.79
C ASN A 274 -2.54 -1.02 17.96
N TRP A 275 -1.88 -1.55 18.97
CA TRP A 275 -0.47 -1.29 19.27
C TRP A 275 0.37 -2.56 19.10
N HIS A 276 1.54 -2.41 18.48
CA HIS A 276 2.49 -3.48 18.24
C HIS A 276 3.88 -3.11 18.75
N ASP A 277 4.45 -3.99 19.56
CA ASP A 277 5.84 -3.91 20.04
C ASP A 277 6.44 -5.32 20.11
N HIS A 278 7.61 -5.48 20.73
CA HIS A 278 8.31 -6.76 20.89
C HIS A 278 7.51 -7.84 21.64
N SER A 279 6.55 -7.44 22.48
CA SER A 279 5.70 -8.34 23.27
C SER A 279 4.51 -8.88 22.46
N ALA A 280 4.20 -8.28 21.31
CA ALA A 280 3.12 -8.72 20.46
C ALA A 280 3.34 -10.19 20.00
N PRO A 281 2.29 -11.02 19.96
CA PRO A 281 2.41 -12.45 19.69
C PRO A 281 2.90 -12.76 18.27
N SER A 282 2.58 -11.89 17.32
CA SER A 282 2.99 -11.95 15.93
C SER A 282 3.54 -10.61 15.46
N PRO A 283 4.51 -10.59 14.55
CA PRO A 283 5.04 -9.34 14.02
C PRO A 283 4.03 -8.65 13.13
N LEU A 284 4.00 -7.32 13.21
CA LEU A 284 3.21 -6.46 12.33
C LEU A 284 3.67 -6.65 10.87
N ARG A 285 2.75 -6.55 9.91
CA ARG A 285 3.08 -6.69 8.48
C ARG A 285 2.83 -5.38 7.75
N TYR A 286 3.83 -4.92 7.03
CA TYR A 286 3.71 -3.76 6.14
C TYR A 286 4.15 -4.15 4.74
N LEU A 287 3.26 -3.99 3.75
CA LEU A 287 3.48 -4.40 2.36
C LEU A 287 3.89 -5.88 2.21
N GLY A 288 3.46 -6.73 3.14
CA GLY A 288 3.85 -8.14 3.20
C GLY A 288 5.21 -8.41 3.83
N PHE A 289 5.95 -7.39 4.26
CA PHE A 289 7.18 -7.51 5.03
C PHE A 289 6.86 -7.55 6.53
N PRO A 290 7.26 -8.62 7.24
CA PRO A 290 7.09 -8.67 8.68
C PRO A 290 8.11 -7.81 9.43
N MET A 291 7.63 -6.94 10.30
CA MET A 291 8.43 -6.14 11.22
C MET A 291 8.72 -6.96 12.49
N ILE A 292 9.88 -7.61 12.53
CA ILE A 292 10.26 -8.51 13.64
C ILE A 292 11.03 -7.74 14.70
N GLN A 293 10.55 -7.73 15.93
CA GLN A 293 11.16 -7.02 17.06
C GLN A 293 11.58 -7.95 18.20
N SER A 294 11.18 -9.22 18.16
CA SER A 294 11.56 -10.21 19.17
C SER A 294 11.87 -11.59 18.59
N PHE A 295 12.61 -12.37 19.36
CA PHE A 295 12.90 -13.77 19.04
C PHE A 295 11.60 -14.61 18.95
N HIS A 296 10.61 -14.30 19.79
CA HIS A 296 9.32 -14.98 19.77
C HIS A 296 8.59 -14.75 18.43
N GLN A 297 8.47 -13.48 18.00
CA GLN A 297 7.84 -13.13 16.71
C GLN A 297 8.56 -13.78 15.53
N ARG A 298 9.89 -13.85 15.58
CA ARG A 298 10.69 -14.56 14.56
C ARG A 298 10.29 -16.03 14.49
N ARG A 299 10.28 -16.71 15.63
CA ARG A 299 9.93 -18.15 15.71
C ARG A 299 8.51 -18.40 15.23
N TYR A 300 7.57 -17.53 15.58
CA TYR A 300 6.20 -17.59 15.11
C TYR A 300 6.12 -17.56 13.57
N LEU A 301 6.83 -16.62 12.92
CA LEU A 301 6.87 -16.56 11.46
C LEU A 301 7.52 -17.77 10.81
N GLU A 302 8.65 -18.23 11.36
CA GLU A 302 9.34 -19.42 10.86
C GLU A 302 8.40 -20.64 10.89
N GLN A 303 7.63 -20.80 11.97
CA GLN A 303 6.62 -21.85 12.09
C GLN A 303 5.47 -21.70 11.08
N GLN A 304 4.90 -20.49 10.94
CA GLN A 304 3.82 -20.22 9.98
C GLN A 304 4.28 -20.47 8.54
N PHE A 305 5.51 -20.09 8.21
CA PHE A 305 6.11 -20.34 6.91
C PHE A 305 6.28 -21.84 6.65
N LEU A 306 6.86 -22.59 7.59
CA LEU A 306 7.02 -24.04 7.49
C LEU A 306 5.67 -24.75 7.33
N GLN A 307 4.65 -24.34 8.07
CA GLN A 307 3.29 -24.90 7.92
C GLN A 307 2.70 -24.60 6.54
N THR A 308 2.92 -23.40 6.01
CA THR A 308 2.47 -23.01 4.68
C THR A 308 3.16 -23.85 3.60
N VAL A 309 4.48 -24.03 3.69
CA VAL A 309 5.23 -24.88 2.77
C VAL A 309 4.77 -26.33 2.87
N LYS A 310 4.69 -26.89 4.09
CA LYS A 310 4.26 -28.27 4.33
C LYS A 310 2.86 -28.55 3.77
N SER A 311 1.90 -27.66 4.01
CA SER A 311 0.53 -27.83 3.48
C SER A 311 0.50 -27.83 1.95
N GLN A 312 1.29 -26.97 1.30
CA GLN A 312 1.43 -26.99 -0.15
C GLN A 312 2.10 -28.26 -0.66
N CYS A 313 3.16 -28.72 0.01
CA CYS A 313 3.82 -29.98 -0.34
C CYS A 313 2.83 -31.14 -0.32
N ILE A 314 1.99 -31.23 0.71
CA ILE A 314 0.92 -32.24 0.83
C ILE A 314 -0.10 -32.11 -0.30
N ILE A 315 -0.57 -30.89 -0.59
CA ILE A 315 -1.55 -30.66 -1.68
C ILE A 315 -0.98 -31.10 -3.04
N TYR A 316 0.30 -30.81 -3.31
CA TYR A 316 0.91 -31.15 -4.59
C TYR A 316 1.35 -32.60 -4.68
N SER A 317 1.73 -33.25 -3.57
CA SER A 317 2.05 -34.68 -3.55
C SER A 317 0.81 -35.55 -3.84
N GLN A 318 -0.38 -35.08 -3.50
CA GLN A 318 -1.66 -35.73 -3.83
C GLN A 318 -2.01 -35.65 -5.33
N ARG A 319 -1.36 -34.77 -6.10
CA ARG A 319 -1.61 -34.67 -7.54
C ARG A 319 -0.78 -35.73 -8.27
N ARG A 320 -1.41 -36.50 -9.16
CA ARG A 320 -0.74 -37.47 -10.05
C ARG A 320 0.04 -36.76 -11.17
N LEU A 321 1.09 -36.04 -10.78
CA LEU A 321 1.95 -35.30 -11.69
C LEU A 321 3.14 -36.14 -12.10
N SER A 322 3.57 -35.97 -13.35
CA SER A 322 4.87 -36.46 -13.81
C SER A 322 6.01 -35.84 -13.00
N ILE A 323 7.19 -36.46 -13.03
CA ILE A 323 8.40 -35.93 -12.35
C ILE A 323 8.68 -34.49 -12.81
N LYS A 324 8.60 -34.23 -14.13
CA LYS A 324 8.75 -32.89 -14.70
C LYS A 324 7.70 -31.91 -14.15
N GLY A 325 6.44 -32.35 -14.00
CA GLY A 325 5.38 -31.55 -13.39
C GLY A 325 5.65 -31.22 -11.92
N ARG A 326 6.12 -32.19 -11.12
CA ARG A 326 6.49 -31.99 -9.71
C ARG A 326 7.63 -30.99 -9.56
N VAL A 327 8.69 -31.13 -10.37
CA VAL A 327 9.84 -30.20 -10.38
C VAL A 327 9.37 -28.79 -10.78
N THR A 328 8.51 -28.68 -11.79
CA THR A 328 7.97 -27.38 -12.23
C THR A 328 7.19 -26.70 -11.11
N ILE A 329 6.32 -27.43 -10.40
CA ILE A 329 5.58 -26.89 -9.25
C ILE A 329 6.52 -26.48 -8.12
N MET A 330 7.50 -27.32 -7.80
CA MET A 330 8.45 -27.02 -6.73
C MET A 330 9.24 -25.73 -7.03
N ASN A 331 9.75 -25.60 -8.26
CA ASN A 331 10.51 -24.41 -8.67
C ASN A 331 9.63 -23.16 -8.78
N SER A 332 8.39 -23.28 -9.26
CA SER A 332 7.53 -22.10 -9.49
C SER A 332 6.79 -21.63 -8.24
N LEU A 333 6.38 -22.53 -7.34
CA LEU A 333 5.46 -22.21 -6.23
C LEU A 333 6.08 -22.35 -4.84
N ILE A 334 7.04 -23.26 -4.66
CA ILE A 334 7.70 -23.47 -3.35
C ILE A 334 9.00 -22.67 -3.28
N LEU A 335 9.87 -22.79 -4.29
CA LEU A 335 11.13 -22.07 -4.36
C LEU A 335 10.92 -20.56 -4.42
N SER A 336 9.94 -20.07 -5.19
CA SER A 336 9.62 -18.64 -5.23
C SER A 336 9.26 -18.06 -3.86
N LYS A 337 8.55 -18.82 -3.01
CA LYS A 337 8.24 -18.44 -1.63
C LYS A 337 9.47 -18.47 -0.74
N LEU A 338 10.34 -19.47 -0.89
CA LEU A 338 11.61 -19.55 -0.17
C LEU A 338 12.51 -18.37 -0.53
N CYS A 339 12.60 -18.02 -1.81
CA CYS A 339 13.36 -16.87 -2.29
C CYS A 339 12.80 -15.56 -1.72
N TYR A 340 11.48 -15.34 -1.77
CA TYR A 340 10.85 -14.16 -1.18
C TYR A 340 11.13 -14.07 0.33
N ALA A 341 10.98 -15.19 1.04
CA ALA A 341 11.22 -15.24 2.47
C ALA A 341 12.72 -15.05 2.81
N GLY A 342 13.63 -15.51 1.94
CA GLY A 342 15.07 -15.29 2.03
C GLY A 342 15.50 -13.84 1.83
N PHE A 343 14.72 -13.10 1.03
CA PHE A 343 14.92 -11.66 0.84
C PHE A 343 14.60 -10.85 2.10
N VAL A 344 13.64 -11.32 2.90
CA VAL A 344 13.28 -10.71 4.19
C VAL A 344 14.34 -10.99 5.26
N LYS A 345 14.91 -12.20 5.30
CA LYS A 345 16.01 -12.55 6.22
C LYS A 345 16.71 -13.84 5.83
N SER A 346 17.97 -13.99 6.28
CA SER A 346 18.71 -15.24 6.15
C SER A 346 18.09 -16.36 7.00
N TRP A 347 17.86 -17.51 6.36
CA TRP A 347 17.33 -18.72 6.99
C TRP A 347 18.47 -19.54 7.60
N LYS A 348 18.22 -20.16 8.75
CA LYS A 348 19.14 -21.18 9.27
C LYS A 348 19.14 -22.37 8.32
N THR A 349 20.31 -22.95 8.07
CA THR A 349 20.50 -24.09 7.18
C THR A 349 19.61 -25.28 7.59
N THR A 350 19.42 -25.50 8.89
CA THR A 350 18.52 -26.50 9.46
C THR A 350 17.06 -26.34 9.04
N THR A 351 16.57 -25.11 8.90
CA THR A 351 15.20 -24.83 8.44
C THR A 351 15.03 -25.15 6.96
N LEU A 352 16.06 -24.89 6.14
CA LEU A 352 16.06 -25.25 4.72
C LEU A 352 16.12 -26.77 4.53
N SER A 353 16.93 -27.48 5.34
CA SER A 353 17.01 -28.95 5.31
C SER A 353 15.65 -29.62 5.61
N LEU A 354 14.86 -29.06 6.52
CA LEU A 354 13.50 -29.56 6.81
C LEU A 354 12.56 -29.42 5.61
N VAL A 355 12.71 -28.38 4.80
CA VAL A 355 11.86 -28.18 3.60
C VAL A 355 12.22 -29.19 2.51
N VAL A 356 13.52 -29.48 2.33
CA VAL A 356 13.99 -30.50 1.36
C VAL A 356 13.44 -31.88 1.73
N ASN A 357 13.51 -32.26 3.00
CA ASN A 357 13.02 -33.55 3.51
C ASN A 357 11.49 -33.72 3.44
N LEU A 358 10.72 -32.65 3.19
CA LEU A 358 9.26 -32.72 3.06
C LEU A 358 8.79 -33.05 1.64
N TYR A 359 9.69 -33.04 0.65
CA TYR A 359 9.35 -33.22 -0.77
C TYR A 359 10.05 -34.41 -1.44
N CYS A 360 11.24 -34.78 -0.92
CA CYS A 360 11.84 -36.10 -1.15
C CYS A 360 11.03 -37.15 -0.40
#